data_AF-A0A2E8LH70-F1
#
_entry.id   AF-A0A2E8LH70-F1
#
_cell.length_a   1.000
_cell.length_b   1.000
_cell.length_c   1.000
_cell.angle_alpha   90.00
_cell.angle_beta   90.00
_cell.angle_gamma   90.00
#
_symmetry.space_group_name_H-M   'P 1'
#
loop_
_entity.id
_entity.type
_entity.pdbx_description
1 polymer ?
#
loop_
_entity_poly.entity_id
_entity_poly.type
_entity_poly.pdbx_seq_one_letter_code
_entity_poly.pdbx_strand_id
1 'polypeptide(L)'
;MADLLLGLDVGTSSARALLVDRELRPVGAGQVLLASSHPAPDRVEQDAGAVWSAVGEAVASALSSAGRSPADVASVGVTTQRSSVVVWERSTGRPVAPMVVWNDLRGTGRAAELRDAGFPVFPIAAAAKLEAVVDGLDDGRQRVGAGELAWGTLDSFLVARLAGGLHVTDRSCAWSSGCLDVFDTSRWNEPLAAHMGLPRGFFPDLCDTVGPLGTVSALGIESPLGAVVADQQAGMFAHGAEAPGAWKATLGTSGVLMVATGEAMDLGSGLMPMLLSSSGGRTLFAAEGMVRSAGEMLPWVVGQGLAGSVEEVASLAGSVPDAGGVAVLPALHGLGTPYDDPAATVAVHGRTDTTTAAQVARAVLEGVAFRMREVADLVVAAHGVGGDVALPVDGGLARSDAFCAILADVLARPVVRHPVVEATALGAAVAAARGAGLDVDPSPGGGDRFEPTVGAKVAAERLAWWRSVVLPGSEATA
;
A
#
# COMPACT_ATOMS: atom_id res chain seq x y z
N MET A 1 -20.76 -6.35 -26.09
CA MET A 1 -19.29 -6.36 -26.20
C MET A 1 -18.75 -6.17 -24.80
N ALA A 2 -17.65 -6.84 -24.46
CA ALA A 2 -17.00 -6.61 -23.19
C ALA A 2 -16.54 -5.15 -23.09
N ASP A 3 -17.00 -4.44 -22.07
CA ASP A 3 -16.79 -2.99 -21.90
C ASP A 3 -16.32 -2.61 -20.49
N LEU A 4 -16.34 -3.54 -19.54
CA LEU A 4 -15.98 -3.29 -18.14
C LEU A 4 -14.50 -3.56 -17.87
N LEU A 5 -13.95 -2.82 -16.92
CA LEU A 5 -12.62 -3.05 -16.38
C LEU A 5 -12.77 -3.62 -14.97
N LEU A 6 -12.04 -4.70 -14.68
CA LEU A 6 -12.03 -5.31 -13.36
C LEU A 6 -10.71 -4.99 -12.65
N GLY A 7 -10.79 -4.28 -11.53
CA GLY A 7 -9.68 -4.09 -10.60
C GLY A 7 -9.81 -5.04 -9.42
N LEU A 8 -8.80 -5.89 -9.20
CA LEU A 8 -8.69 -6.76 -8.04
C LEU A 8 -7.71 -6.16 -7.04
N ASP A 9 -8.16 -5.87 -5.82
CA ASP A 9 -7.32 -5.36 -4.72
C ASP A 9 -7.34 -6.36 -3.56
N VAL A 10 -6.24 -7.09 -3.41
CA VAL A 10 -6.08 -8.09 -2.35
C VAL A 10 -5.11 -7.57 -1.30
N GLY A 11 -5.66 -6.76 -0.38
CA GLY A 11 -4.94 -6.25 0.78
C GLY A 11 -4.86 -7.28 1.92
N THR A 12 -4.35 -6.86 3.07
CA THR A 12 -4.17 -7.74 4.24
C THR A 12 -5.50 -8.14 4.90
N SER A 13 -6.46 -7.23 4.99
CA SER A 13 -7.71 -7.47 5.74
C SER A 13 -8.92 -7.86 4.88
N SER A 14 -8.83 -7.70 3.56
CA SER A 14 -9.93 -8.06 2.64
C SER A 14 -9.45 -8.20 1.21
N ALA A 15 -10.10 -9.12 0.47
CA ALA A 15 -10.06 -9.14 -1.00
C ALA A 15 -11.21 -8.29 -1.54
N ARG A 16 -10.92 -7.44 -2.53
CA ARG A 16 -11.89 -6.53 -3.16
C ARG A 16 -11.86 -6.70 -4.67
N ALA A 17 -13.03 -6.57 -5.27
CA ALA A 17 -13.21 -6.49 -6.71
C ALA A 17 -14.02 -5.24 -7.04
N LEU A 18 -13.53 -4.42 -7.95
CA LEU A 18 -14.21 -3.22 -8.44
C LEU A 18 -14.40 -3.35 -9.95
N LEU A 19 -15.65 -3.28 -10.39
CA LEU A 19 -16.00 -3.16 -11.80
C LEU A 19 -16.25 -1.69 -12.11
N VAL A 20 -15.58 -1.20 -13.14
CA VAL A 20 -15.78 0.18 -13.65
C VAL A 20 -16.08 0.15 -15.14
N ASP A 21 -16.82 1.16 -15.60
CA ASP A 21 -17.03 1.41 -17.03
C ASP A 21 -15.84 2.14 -17.67
N ARG A 22 -15.96 2.52 -18.95
CA ARG A 22 -14.90 3.22 -19.70
C ARG A 22 -14.66 4.65 -19.22
N GLU A 23 -15.66 5.24 -18.55
CA GLU A 23 -15.56 6.53 -17.89
C GLU A 23 -15.04 6.40 -16.44
N LEU A 24 -14.53 5.22 -16.06
CA LEU A 24 -13.97 4.90 -14.76
C LEU A 24 -14.96 5.03 -13.59
N ARG A 25 -16.26 4.97 -13.87
CA ARG A 25 -17.30 5.02 -12.85
C ARG A 25 -17.50 3.62 -12.26
N PRO A 26 -17.51 3.46 -10.92
CA PRO A 26 -17.90 2.21 -10.28
C PRO A 26 -19.31 1.78 -10.69
N VAL A 27 -19.42 0.57 -11.25
CA VAL A 27 -20.70 -0.05 -11.61
C VAL A 27 -21.03 -1.28 -10.77
N GLY A 28 -20.03 -1.85 -10.10
CA GLY A 28 -20.21 -2.94 -9.15
C GLY A 28 -18.99 -3.11 -8.27
N ALA A 29 -19.21 -3.59 -7.05
CA ALA A 29 -18.14 -3.82 -6.08
C ALA A 29 -18.44 -5.07 -5.25
N GLY A 30 -17.38 -5.75 -4.84
CA GLY A 30 -17.44 -6.89 -3.93
C GLY A 30 -16.28 -6.85 -2.95
N GLN A 31 -16.54 -7.21 -1.71
CA GLN A 31 -15.53 -7.26 -0.65
C GLN A 31 -15.76 -8.50 0.20
N VAL A 32 -14.68 -9.22 0.48
CA VAL A 32 -14.66 -10.37 1.39
C VAL A 32 -13.53 -10.16 2.40
N LEU A 33 -13.86 -10.25 3.69
CA LEU A 33 -12.87 -10.12 4.77
C LEU A 33 -11.92 -11.31 4.79
N LEU A 34 -10.64 -11.03 5.03
CA LEU A 34 -9.60 -12.03 5.18
C LEU A 34 -9.21 -12.16 6.64
N ALA A 35 -9.03 -13.40 7.09
CA ALA A 35 -8.57 -13.70 8.43
C ALA A 35 -7.05 -13.93 8.41
N SER A 36 -6.36 -13.41 9.42
CA SER A 36 -4.96 -13.71 9.70
C SER A 36 -4.85 -14.55 10.98
N SER A 37 -3.89 -15.46 11.02
CA SER A 37 -3.52 -16.21 12.21
C SER A 37 -2.20 -15.69 12.79
N HIS A 38 -2.04 -15.86 14.10
CA HIS A 38 -0.86 -15.44 14.86
C HIS A 38 -0.30 -16.64 15.64
N PRO A 39 0.42 -17.56 14.98
CA PRO A 39 0.93 -18.76 15.64
C PRO A 39 2.04 -18.47 16.66
N ALA A 40 2.68 -17.30 16.58
CA ALA A 40 3.63 -16.78 17.55
C ALA A 40 3.61 -15.24 17.54
N PRO A 41 4.17 -14.54 18.55
CA PRO A 41 4.12 -13.08 18.64
C PRO A 41 4.73 -12.34 17.45
N ASP A 42 5.71 -12.93 16.79
CA ASP A 42 6.41 -12.41 15.61
C ASP A 42 5.83 -12.94 14.29
N ARG A 43 4.77 -13.75 14.32
CA ARG A 43 4.24 -14.46 13.15
C ARG A 43 2.85 -13.99 12.75
N VAL A 44 2.68 -13.74 11.46
CA VAL A 44 1.40 -13.37 10.84
C VAL A 44 1.24 -14.18 9.57
N GLU A 45 0.23 -15.06 9.55
CA GLU A 45 0.00 -15.99 8.46
C GLU A 45 -1.44 -15.89 7.93
N GLN A 46 -1.63 -16.23 6.65
CA GLN A 46 -2.95 -16.37 6.02
C GLN A 46 -3.01 -17.67 5.21
N ASP A 47 -4.20 -18.24 5.06
CA ASP A 47 -4.42 -19.35 4.13
C ASP A 47 -4.57 -18.79 2.69
N ALA A 48 -3.56 -19.02 1.84
CA ALA A 48 -3.58 -18.56 0.45
C ALA A 48 -4.71 -19.21 -0.39
N GLY A 49 -5.17 -20.41 -0.02
CA GLY A 49 -6.35 -21.04 -0.61
C GLY A 49 -7.63 -20.29 -0.22
N ALA A 50 -7.77 -19.88 1.03
CA ALA A 50 -8.88 -19.05 1.49
C ALA A 50 -8.86 -17.66 0.84
N VAL A 51 -7.69 -17.04 0.70
CA VAL A 51 -7.51 -15.77 -0.04
C VAL A 51 -7.99 -15.91 -1.48
N TRP A 52 -7.64 -17.00 -2.17
CA TRP A 52 -8.12 -17.25 -3.52
C TRP A 52 -9.65 -17.43 -3.58
N SER A 53 -10.24 -18.18 -2.66
CA SER A 53 -11.70 -18.33 -2.59
C SER A 53 -12.39 -16.97 -2.39
N ALA A 54 -11.84 -16.13 -1.50
CA ALA A 54 -12.33 -14.78 -1.24
C ALA A 54 -12.23 -13.86 -2.47
N VAL A 55 -11.19 -14.01 -3.31
CA VAL A 55 -11.11 -13.30 -4.60
C VAL A 55 -12.26 -13.71 -5.52
N GLY A 56 -12.54 -15.01 -5.65
CA GLY A 56 -13.66 -15.50 -6.45
C GLY A 56 -15.02 -15.00 -5.96
N GLU A 57 -15.23 -15.00 -4.65
CA GLU A 57 -16.43 -14.47 -4.01
C GLU A 57 -16.58 -12.96 -4.21
N ALA A 58 -15.50 -12.18 -4.08
CA ALA A 58 -15.50 -10.75 -4.32
C ALA A 58 -15.84 -10.42 -5.78
N VAL A 59 -15.26 -11.15 -6.74
CA VAL A 59 -15.57 -10.98 -8.17
C VAL A 59 -17.03 -11.33 -8.47
N ALA A 60 -17.53 -12.44 -7.94
CA ALA A 60 -18.93 -12.83 -8.10
C ALA A 60 -19.88 -11.80 -7.51
N SER A 61 -19.56 -11.25 -6.33
CA SER A 61 -20.32 -10.17 -5.69
C SER A 61 -20.32 -8.89 -6.53
N ALA A 62 -19.17 -8.48 -7.06
CA ALA A 62 -19.07 -7.30 -7.92
C ALA A 62 -19.92 -7.44 -9.18
N LEU A 63 -19.80 -8.57 -9.89
CA LEU A 63 -20.59 -8.86 -11.10
C LEU A 63 -22.10 -8.90 -10.80
N SER A 64 -22.49 -9.57 -9.71
CA SER A 64 -23.89 -9.64 -9.30
C SER A 64 -24.45 -8.26 -8.93
N SER A 65 -23.68 -7.43 -8.22
CA SER A 65 -24.11 -6.08 -7.84
C SER A 65 -24.30 -5.15 -9.05
N ALA A 66 -23.52 -5.37 -10.12
CA ALA A 66 -23.63 -4.64 -11.38
C ALA A 66 -24.74 -5.20 -12.30
N GLY A 67 -25.28 -6.39 -12.02
CA GLY A 67 -26.15 -7.10 -12.96
C GLY A 67 -25.42 -7.53 -14.25
N ARG A 68 -24.13 -7.85 -14.14
CA ARG A 68 -23.24 -8.17 -15.28
C ARG A 68 -22.73 -9.60 -15.20
N SER A 69 -22.16 -10.07 -16.31
CA SER A 69 -21.61 -11.41 -16.46
C SER A 69 -20.09 -11.37 -16.64
N PRO A 70 -19.36 -12.45 -16.36
CA PRO A 70 -17.92 -12.52 -16.63
C PRO A 70 -17.51 -12.14 -18.07
N ALA A 71 -18.37 -12.43 -19.06
CA ALA A 71 -18.16 -12.09 -20.47
C ALA A 71 -18.20 -10.59 -20.78
N ASP A 72 -18.64 -9.76 -19.82
CA ASP A 72 -18.65 -8.31 -19.92
C ASP A 72 -17.31 -7.66 -19.56
N VAL A 73 -16.39 -8.42 -18.94
CA VAL A 73 -15.08 -7.94 -18.51
C VAL A 73 -14.14 -7.84 -19.72
N ALA A 74 -13.68 -6.63 -20.02
CA ALA A 74 -12.78 -6.34 -21.13
C ALA A 74 -11.30 -6.50 -20.76
N SER A 75 -10.93 -6.25 -19.50
CA SER A 75 -9.56 -6.37 -19.00
C SER A 75 -9.54 -6.53 -17.48
N VAL A 76 -8.54 -7.23 -16.95
CA VAL A 76 -8.33 -7.45 -15.52
C VAL A 76 -7.01 -6.85 -15.07
N GLY A 77 -7.04 -6.11 -13.96
CA GLY A 77 -5.88 -5.61 -13.24
C GLY A 77 -5.77 -6.23 -11.87
N VAL A 78 -4.58 -6.68 -11.49
CA VAL A 78 -4.30 -7.29 -10.19
C VAL A 78 -3.43 -6.34 -9.37
N THR A 79 -3.88 -6.01 -8.17
CA THR A 79 -3.08 -5.35 -7.15
C THR A 79 -3.17 -6.05 -5.81
N THR A 80 -2.07 -6.06 -5.06
CA THR A 80 -1.97 -6.82 -3.82
C THR A 80 -1.16 -6.12 -2.75
N GLN A 81 -1.35 -6.55 -1.50
CA GLN A 81 -0.37 -6.31 -0.43
C GLN A 81 1.02 -6.80 -0.85
N ARG A 82 2.01 -5.95 -0.65
CA ARG A 82 3.41 -6.17 -1.02
C ARG A 82 4.09 -7.20 -0.10
N SER A 83 5.22 -7.78 -0.51
CA SER A 83 6.18 -8.52 0.35
C SER A 83 5.68 -9.75 1.14
N SER A 84 4.41 -10.15 1.01
CA SER A 84 3.91 -11.45 1.50
C SER A 84 4.50 -12.58 0.66
N VAL A 85 4.71 -13.76 1.24
CA VAL A 85 5.35 -14.91 0.58
C VAL A 85 4.35 -16.06 0.44
N VAL A 86 4.14 -16.52 -0.80
CA VAL A 86 3.38 -17.73 -1.10
C VAL A 86 4.30 -18.73 -1.80
N VAL A 87 4.25 -20.00 -1.38
CA VAL A 87 4.91 -21.13 -2.06
C VAL A 87 3.83 -22.15 -2.43
N TRP A 88 3.85 -22.62 -3.68
CA TRP A 88 2.83 -23.54 -4.20
C TRP A 88 3.40 -24.59 -5.14
N GLU A 89 2.65 -25.68 -5.33
CA GLU A 89 2.91 -26.71 -6.33
C GLU A 89 2.61 -26.19 -7.74
N ARG A 90 3.58 -26.24 -8.66
CA ARG A 90 3.39 -25.75 -10.04
C ARG A 90 2.27 -26.49 -10.78
N SER A 91 2.15 -27.79 -10.57
CA SER A 91 1.20 -28.66 -11.28
C SER A 91 -0.25 -28.45 -10.87
N THR A 92 -0.50 -28.03 -9.62
CA THR A 92 -1.85 -27.94 -9.05
C THR A 92 -2.24 -26.51 -8.69
N GLY A 93 -1.28 -25.59 -8.54
CA GLY A 93 -1.51 -24.27 -7.97
C GLY A 93 -1.82 -24.29 -6.46
N ARG A 94 -1.68 -25.44 -5.80
CA ARG A 94 -2.01 -25.62 -4.38
C ARG A 94 -0.89 -25.04 -3.49
N PRO A 95 -1.20 -24.14 -2.55
CA PRO A 95 -0.23 -23.69 -1.55
C PRO A 95 0.28 -24.87 -0.73
N VAL A 96 1.59 -24.90 -0.45
CA VAL A 96 2.23 -25.98 0.34
C VAL A 96 2.49 -25.60 1.80
N ALA A 97 2.30 -24.32 2.13
CA ALA A 97 2.41 -23.76 3.47
C ALA A 97 1.46 -22.55 3.61
N PRO A 98 1.16 -22.09 4.84
CA PRO A 98 0.52 -20.80 5.05
C PRO A 98 1.29 -19.68 4.36
N MET A 99 0.58 -18.69 3.81
CA MET A 99 1.18 -17.47 3.31
C MET A 99 1.76 -16.69 4.49
N VAL A 100 3.04 -16.31 4.40
CA VAL A 100 3.68 -15.44 5.38
C VAL A 100 3.40 -13.99 5.00
N VAL A 101 2.69 -13.25 5.85
CA VAL A 101 2.25 -11.89 5.55
C VAL A 101 3.41 -10.90 5.64
N TRP A 102 3.29 -9.75 4.97
CA TRP A 102 4.32 -8.71 4.92
C TRP A 102 4.80 -8.23 6.30
N ASN A 103 3.88 -8.08 7.26
CA ASN A 103 4.16 -7.61 8.62
C ASN A 103 4.62 -8.72 9.58
N ASP A 104 4.86 -9.94 9.08
CA ASP A 104 5.51 -11.01 9.85
C ASP A 104 6.99 -10.66 10.11
N LEU A 105 7.42 -10.78 11.37
CA LEU A 105 8.74 -10.36 11.85
C LEU A 105 9.72 -11.52 12.03
N ARG A 106 9.38 -12.75 11.61
CA ARG A 106 10.30 -13.90 11.66
C ARG A 106 11.59 -13.66 10.87
N GLY A 107 11.52 -12.77 9.86
CA GLY A 107 12.65 -12.37 9.03
C GLY A 107 13.65 -11.41 9.68
N THR A 108 13.40 -10.94 10.92
CA THR A 108 14.24 -9.90 11.55
C THR A 108 15.70 -10.30 11.70
N GLY A 109 15.96 -11.50 12.24
CA GLY A 109 17.32 -12.02 12.38
C GLY A 109 17.98 -12.27 11.02
N ARG A 110 17.26 -12.91 10.11
CA ARG A 110 17.78 -13.23 8.77
C ARG A 110 18.10 -11.98 7.96
N ALA A 111 17.28 -10.93 8.05
CA ALA A 111 17.56 -9.66 7.40
C ALA A 111 18.84 -9.00 7.94
N ALA A 112 19.15 -9.13 9.24
CA ALA A 112 20.42 -8.66 9.79
C ALA A 112 21.61 -9.45 9.21
N GLU A 113 21.52 -10.77 9.16
CA GLU A 113 22.55 -11.62 8.55
C GLU A 113 22.78 -11.29 7.06
N LEU A 114 21.70 -11.07 6.31
CA LEU A 114 21.77 -10.69 4.90
C LEU A 114 22.44 -9.32 4.72
N ARG A 115 22.16 -8.35 5.58
CA ARG A 115 22.83 -7.04 5.56
C ARG A 115 24.32 -7.15 5.89
N ASP A 116 24.68 -7.97 6.88
CA ASP A 116 26.08 -8.24 7.21
C ASP A 116 26.82 -8.93 6.04
N ALA A 117 26.10 -9.69 5.21
CA ALA A 117 26.59 -10.28 3.97
C ALA A 117 26.57 -9.32 2.76
N GLY A 118 26.18 -8.06 2.93
CA GLY A 118 26.17 -7.04 1.88
C GLY A 118 24.86 -6.93 1.07
N PHE A 119 23.79 -7.61 1.49
CA PHE A 119 22.48 -7.51 0.86
C PHE A 119 21.56 -6.58 1.68
N PRO A 120 21.16 -5.40 1.16
CA PRO A 120 20.36 -4.42 1.89
C PRO A 120 18.89 -4.85 1.98
N VAL A 121 18.62 -5.90 2.74
CA VAL A 121 17.29 -6.51 2.91
C VAL A 121 16.65 -6.02 4.20
N PHE A 122 15.39 -5.59 4.10
CA PHE A 122 14.56 -5.20 5.24
C PHE A 122 13.88 -6.42 5.90
N PRO A 123 13.63 -6.41 7.23
CA PRO A 123 12.98 -7.51 7.94
C PRO A 123 11.64 -7.98 7.33
N ILE A 124 10.84 -7.04 6.82
CA ILE A 124 9.51 -7.31 6.27
C ILE A 124 9.54 -7.85 4.83
N ALA A 125 10.69 -7.78 4.15
CA ALA A 125 10.84 -8.18 2.76
C ALA A 125 10.70 -9.71 2.60
N ALA A 126 10.22 -10.14 1.42
CA ALA A 126 10.09 -11.57 1.12
C ALA A 126 11.44 -12.30 1.19
N ALA A 127 12.53 -11.66 0.74
CA ALA A 127 13.89 -12.18 0.81
C ALA A 127 14.31 -12.62 2.22
N ALA A 128 13.82 -11.95 3.27
CA ALA A 128 14.15 -12.29 4.66
C ALA A 128 13.35 -13.49 5.20
N LYS A 129 12.28 -13.91 4.52
CA LYS A 129 11.28 -14.87 5.01
C LYS A 129 11.18 -16.13 4.15
N LEU A 130 11.56 -16.05 2.87
CA LEU A 130 11.37 -17.12 1.87
C LEU A 130 12.04 -18.43 2.27
N GLU A 131 13.29 -18.39 2.72
CA GLU A 131 14.01 -19.59 3.18
C GLU A 131 13.29 -20.28 4.34
N ALA A 132 12.76 -19.51 5.30
CA ALA A 132 12.02 -20.07 6.43
C ALA A 132 10.75 -20.82 6.01
N VAL A 133 10.10 -20.41 4.91
CA VAL A 133 8.94 -21.14 4.35
C VAL A 133 9.40 -22.43 3.69
N VAL A 134 10.46 -22.37 2.89
CA VAL A 134 11.00 -23.54 2.16
C VAL A 134 11.59 -24.57 3.13
N ASP A 135 12.38 -24.13 4.10
CA ASP A 135 13.05 -24.98 5.11
C ASP A 135 12.07 -25.52 6.16
N GLY A 136 10.88 -24.94 6.26
CA GLY A 136 9.78 -25.47 7.07
C GLY A 136 9.09 -26.70 6.45
N LEU A 137 9.37 -27.05 5.20
CA LEU A 137 8.84 -28.23 4.51
C LEU A 137 9.86 -29.38 4.60
N ASP A 138 9.41 -30.59 4.94
CA ASP A 138 10.27 -31.78 5.12
C ASP A 138 11.22 -32.04 3.92
N ASP A 139 10.76 -31.77 2.70
CA ASP A 139 11.49 -31.97 1.44
C ASP A 139 11.56 -30.68 0.59
N GLY A 140 11.37 -29.51 1.21
CA GLY A 140 11.19 -28.23 0.50
C GLY A 140 12.32 -27.90 -0.47
N ARG A 141 13.57 -27.94 -0.01
CA ARG A 141 14.76 -27.67 -0.85
C ARG A 141 14.89 -28.66 -2.01
N GLN A 142 14.60 -29.94 -1.77
CA GLN A 142 14.63 -30.97 -2.82
C GLN A 142 13.57 -30.70 -3.89
N ARG A 143 12.34 -30.39 -3.48
CA ARG A 143 11.23 -30.08 -4.41
C ARG A 143 11.45 -28.79 -5.18
N VAL A 144 12.05 -27.78 -4.55
CA VAL A 144 12.54 -26.56 -5.22
C VAL A 144 13.58 -26.93 -6.29
N GLY A 145 14.57 -27.75 -5.94
CA GLY A 145 15.61 -28.20 -6.88
C GLY A 145 15.07 -29.05 -8.03
N ALA A 146 14.01 -29.82 -7.80
CA ALA A 146 13.29 -30.59 -8.82
C ALA A 146 12.36 -29.74 -9.70
N GLY A 147 12.18 -28.45 -9.37
CA GLY A 147 11.28 -27.56 -10.11
C GLY A 147 9.79 -27.84 -9.87
N GLU A 148 9.43 -28.54 -8.79
CA GLU A 148 8.03 -28.85 -8.47
C GLU A 148 7.30 -27.67 -7.81
N LEU A 149 8.05 -26.81 -7.12
CA LEU A 149 7.54 -25.66 -6.40
C LEU A 149 7.80 -24.36 -7.16
N ALA A 150 6.91 -23.40 -6.95
CA ALA A 150 7.06 -22.01 -7.33
C ALA A 150 6.86 -21.14 -6.09
N TRP A 151 7.52 -19.98 -6.06
CA TRP A 151 7.20 -18.94 -5.09
C TRP A 151 6.87 -17.62 -5.79
N GLY A 152 6.27 -16.72 -5.03
CA GLY A 152 6.16 -15.33 -5.42
C GLY A 152 5.56 -14.51 -4.30
N THR A 153 5.49 -13.21 -4.54
CA THR A 153 4.56 -12.34 -3.83
C THR A 153 3.12 -12.66 -4.18
N LEU A 154 2.15 -12.10 -3.45
CA LEU A 154 0.74 -12.47 -3.59
C LEU A 154 0.22 -12.25 -5.01
N ASP A 155 0.66 -11.21 -5.71
CA ASP A 155 0.36 -10.95 -7.11
C ASP A 155 0.71 -12.15 -8.01
N SER A 156 1.91 -12.71 -7.86
CA SER A 156 2.37 -13.82 -8.70
C SER A 156 1.55 -15.09 -8.47
N PHE A 157 1.20 -15.36 -7.21
CA PHE A 157 0.29 -16.46 -6.88
C PHE A 157 -1.09 -16.24 -7.52
N LEU A 158 -1.68 -15.05 -7.37
CA LEU A 158 -2.99 -14.75 -7.96
C LEU A 158 -2.97 -14.82 -9.48
N VAL A 159 -1.93 -14.33 -10.13
CA VAL A 159 -1.76 -14.42 -11.59
C VAL A 159 -1.66 -15.88 -12.02
N ALA A 160 -0.91 -16.72 -11.31
CA ALA A 160 -0.85 -18.15 -11.61
C ALA A 160 -2.24 -18.83 -11.48
N ARG A 161 -3.07 -18.40 -10.53
CA ARG A 161 -4.45 -18.89 -10.37
C ARG A 161 -5.41 -18.35 -11.43
N LEU A 162 -5.24 -17.11 -11.86
CA LEU A 162 -6.11 -16.43 -12.83
C LEU A 162 -5.80 -16.83 -14.28
N ALA A 163 -4.52 -17.01 -14.61
CA ALA A 163 -4.02 -17.12 -15.98
C ALA A 163 -3.34 -18.48 -16.24
N GLY A 164 -3.97 -19.57 -15.80
CA GLY A 164 -3.59 -20.93 -16.21
C GLY A 164 -2.17 -21.36 -15.83
N GLY A 165 -1.67 -20.95 -14.67
CA GLY A 165 -0.33 -21.30 -14.19
C GLY A 165 0.79 -20.35 -14.62
N LEU A 166 0.45 -19.21 -15.24
CA LEU A 166 1.41 -18.16 -15.58
C LEU A 166 2.16 -17.68 -14.33
N HIS A 167 3.48 -17.93 -14.29
CA HIS A 167 4.32 -17.64 -13.13
C HIS A 167 5.14 -16.36 -13.37
N VAL A 168 4.50 -15.22 -13.18
CA VAL A 168 5.10 -13.89 -13.40
C VAL A 168 4.84 -12.96 -12.21
N THR A 169 5.62 -11.90 -12.11
CA THR A 169 5.39 -10.78 -11.19
C THR A 169 5.83 -9.49 -11.86
N ASP A 170 5.16 -8.38 -11.56
CA ASP A 170 5.59 -7.09 -12.07
C ASP A 170 6.77 -6.53 -11.27
N ARG A 171 7.43 -5.52 -11.83
CA ARG A 171 8.62 -4.93 -11.19
C ARG A 171 8.30 -4.17 -9.90
N SER A 172 7.09 -3.65 -9.71
CA SER A 172 6.72 -2.95 -8.47
C SER A 172 6.52 -3.92 -7.30
N CYS A 173 5.92 -5.09 -7.55
CA CYS A 173 5.83 -6.18 -6.58
C CYS A 173 7.21 -6.82 -6.33
N ALA A 174 7.99 -7.08 -7.39
CA ALA A 174 9.34 -7.61 -7.30
C ALA A 174 10.28 -6.68 -6.49
N TRP A 175 10.21 -5.37 -6.68
CA TRP A 175 10.96 -4.37 -5.90
C TRP A 175 10.73 -4.58 -4.40
N SER A 176 9.47 -4.69 -4.01
CA SER A 176 9.06 -4.83 -2.61
C SER A 176 9.42 -6.21 -2.03
N SER A 177 9.75 -7.19 -2.86
CA SER A 177 10.18 -8.52 -2.39
C SER A 177 11.58 -8.50 -1.74
N GLY A 178 12.41 -7.50 -2.07
CA GLY A 178 13.83 -7.47 -1.69
C GLY A 178 14.71 -8.45 -2.48
N CYS A 179 14.16 -9.18 -3.44
CA CYS A 179 14.89 -10.11 -4.31
C CYS A 179 15.30 -9.50 -5.66
N LEU A 180 14.74 -8.35 -6.05
CA LEU A 180 15.08 -7.67 -7.30
C LEU A 180 16.47 -7.02 -7.20
N ASP A 181 17.22 -6.99 -8.30
CA ASP A 181 18.47 -6.22 -8.35
C ASP A 181 18.12 -4.71 -8.41
N VAL A 182 18.54 -3.97 -7.39
CA VAL A 182 18.24 -2.53 -7.25
C VAL A 182 19.04 -1.67 -8.22
N PHE A 183 20.13 -2.18 -8.80
CA PHE A 183 20.95 -1.49 -9.79
C PHE A 183 20.56 -1.84 -11.23
N ASP A 184 19.98 -3.03 -11.42
CA ASP A 184 19.45 -3.50 -12.70
C ASP A 184 18.07 -4.14 -12.51
N THR A 185 17.03 -3.31 -12.55
CA THR A 185 15.63 -3.72 -12.32
C THR A 185 15.06 -4.63 -13.41
N SER A 186 15.85 -4.99 -14.42
CA SER A 186 15.47 -5.98 -15.43
C SER A 186 15.66 -7.43 -14.99
N ARG A 187 16.32 -7.66 -13.84
CA ARG A 187 16.67 -9.01 -13.36
C ARG A 187 16.51 -9.17 -11.85
N TRP A 188 16.42 -10.42 -11.42
CA TRP A 188 16.55 -10.79 -10.01
C TRP A 188 18.00 -10.62 -9.54
N ASN A 189 18.18 -10.41 -8.23
CA ASN A 189 19.48 -10.38 -7.58
C ASN A 189 20.04 -11.82 -7.49
N GLU A 190 20.72 -12.26 -8.54
CA GLU A 190 21.29 -13.62 -8.63
C GLU A 190 22.28 -13.94 -7.50
N PRO A 191 23.19 -13.02 -7.08
CA PRO A 191 24.04 -13.26 -5.91
C PRO A 191 23.25 -13.53 -4.63
N LEU A 192 22.17 -12.79 -4.38
CA LEU A 192 21.29 -13.04 -3.23
C LEU A 192 20.58 -14.40 -3.34
N ALA A 193 20.04 -14.72 -4.52
CA ALA A 193 19.39 -16.01 -4.75
C ALA A 193 20.36 -17.19 -4.54
N ALA A 194 21.60 -17.06 -5.02
CA ALA A 194 22.66 -18.04 -4.80
C ALA A 194 23.06 -18.15 -3.32
N HIS A 195 23.16 -17.02 -2.60
CA HIS A 195 23.42 -17.00 -1.16
C HIS A 195 22.33 -17.71 -0.36
N MET A 196 21.06 -17.53 -0.76
CA MET A 196 19.92 -18.25 -0.18
C MET A 196 19.84 -19.71 -0.66
N GLY A 197 20.69 -20.17 -1.58
CA GLY A 197 20.61 -21.52 -2.13
C GLY A 197 19.29 -21.80 -2.89
N LEU A 198 18.75 -20.80 -3.59
CA LEU A 198 17.50 -20.91 -4.36
C LEU A 198 17.78 -20.78 -5.87
N PRO A 199 17.34 -21.73 -6.71
CA PRO A 199 17.60 -21.70 -8.14
C PRO A 199 16.73 -20.66 -8.85
N ARG A 200 17.23 -20.06 -9.95
CA ARG A 200 16.48 -19.07 -10.75
C ARG A 200 15.10 -19.57 -11.20
N GLY A 201 14.98 -20.86 -11.53
CA GLY A 201 13.73 -21.50 -11.93
C GLY A 201 12.66 -21.58 -10.82
N PHE A 202 13.00 -21.22 -9.58
CA PHE A 202 12.03 -21.08 -8.49
C PHE A 202 11.34 -19.70 -8.50
N PHE A 203 12.01 -18.67 -9.01
CA PHE A 203 11.53 -17.29 -9.05
C PHE A 203 10.58 -17.06 -10.24
N PRO A 204 9.55 -16.20 -10.09
CA PRO A 204 8.69 -15.81 -11.21
C PRO A 204 9.49 -15.10 -12.30
N ASP A 205 8.98 -15.10 -13.52
CA ASP A 205 9.50 -14.22 -14.55
C ASP A 205 9.05 -12.78 -14.30
N LEU A 206 9.93 -11.82 -14.55
CA LEU A 206 9.63 -10.40 -14.42
C LEU A 206 8.83 -9.95 -15.64
N CYS A 207 7.65 -9.39 -15.42
CA CYS A 207 6.85 -8.79 -16.48
C CYS A 207 6.75 -7.26 -16.31
N ASP A 208 6.21 -6.62 -17.34
CA ASP A 208 5.81 -5.22 -17.23
C ASP A 208 4.60 -5.07 -16.29
N THR A 209 4.49 -3.89 -15.68
CA THR A 209 3.36 -3.50 -14.83
C THR A 209 2.08 -3.35 -15.67
N VAL A 210 2.22 -2.84 -16.90
CA VAL A 210 1.13 -2.60 -17.83
C VAL A 210 1.48 -3.19 -19.20
N GLY A 211 0.63 -4.07 -19.72
CA GLY A 211 0.78 -4.66 -21.04
C GLY A 211 -0.12 -5.88 -21.26
N PRO A 212 0.03 -6.57 -22.40
CA PRO A 212 -0.64 -7.85 -22.64
C PRO A 212 0.09 -8.97 -21.88
N LEU A 213 -0.14 -9.07 -20.57
CA LEU A 213 0.64 -9.95 -19.68
C LEU A 213 0.23 -11.42 -19.78
N GLY A 214 -0.99 -11.68 -20.26
CA GLY A 214 -1.54 -13.02 -20.42
C GLY A 214 -3.05 -12.96 -20.60
N THR A 215 -3.71 -14.11 -20.48
CA THR A 215 -5.18 -14.22 -20.54
C THR A 215 -5.68 -14.78 -19.23
N VAL A 216 -6.56 -14.04 -18.56
CA VAL A 216 -7.35 -14.59 -17.46
C VAL A 216 -8.29 -15.63 -18.04
N SER A 217 -8.29 -16.83 -17.45
CA SER A 217 -9.09 -17.98 -17.86
C SER A 217 -9.70 -18.69 -16.64
N ALA A 218 -9.97 -17.92 -15.58
CA ALA A 218 -10.53 -18.38 -14.32
C ALA A 218 -11.74 -17.51 -13.95
N LEU A 219 -12.54 -17.97 -12.97
CA LEU A 219 -13.73 -17.25 -12.50
C LEU A 219 -14.79 -17.02 -13.60
N GLY A 220 -14.73 -17.80 -14.69
CA GLY A 220 -15.58 -17.62 -15.88
C GLY A 220 -15.19 -16.43 -16.77
N ILE A 221 -14.12 -15.73 -16.44
CA ILE A 221 -13.61 -14.58 -17.20
C ILE A 221 -12.61 -15.10 -18.25
N GLU A 222 -12.77 -14.62 -19.49
CA GLU A 222 -11.86 -14.86 -20.62
C GLU A 222 -11.45 -13.51 -21.21
N SER A 223 -10.47 -12.86 -20.58
CA SER A 223 -10.07 -11.48 -20.90
C SER A 223 -8.57 -11.29 -20.71
N PRO A 224 -7.95 -10.27 -21.35
CA PRO A 224 -6.56 -9.92 -21.08
C PRO A 224 -6.30 -9.64 -19.60
N LEU A 225 -5.17 -10.16 -19.10
CA LEU A 225 -4.53 -9.64 -17.90
C LEU A 225 -3.74 -8.40 -18.33
N GLY A 226 -4.33 -7.22 -18.14
CA GLY A 226 -3.76 -5.96 -18.61
C GLY A 226 -2.73 -5.35 -17.66
N ALA A 227 -2.82 -5.66 -16.37
CA ALA A 227 -1.88 -5.12 -15.39
C ALA A 227 -1.70 -6.02 -14.17
N VAL A 228 -0.49 -5.95 -13.63
CA VAL A 228 -0.10 -6.45 -12.32
C VAL A 228 0.71 -5.34 -11.68
N VAL A 229 0.32 -4.88 -10.48
CA VAL A 229 0.93 -3.71 -9.86
C VAL A 229 0.80 -3.80 -8.34
N ALA A 230 1.74 -3.25 -7.58
CA ALA A 230 1.63 -3.17 -6.13
C ALA A 230 0.58 -2.13 -5.68
N ASP A 231 -0.02 -2.33 -4.50
CA ASP A 231 -1.14 -1.54 -3.98
C ASP A 231 -0.93 -0.01 -3.92
N GLN A 232 0.21 0.46 -3.43
CA GLN A 232 0.47 1.89 -3.33
C GLN A 232 0.69 2.52 -4.71
N GLN A 233 1.37 1.80 -5.61
CA GLN A 233 1.59 2.15 -6.99
C GLN A 233 0.28 2.17 -7.79
N ALA A 234 -0.61 1.19 -7.57
CA ALA A 234 -1.95 1.19 -8.13
C ALA A 234 -2.71 2.47 -7.76
N GLY A 235 -2.61 2.91 -6.49
CA GLY A 235 -3.15 4.20 -6.08
C GLY A 235 -2.62 5.38 -6.93
N MET A 236 -1.35 5.37 -7.35
CA MET A 236 -0.82 6.42 -8.24
C MET A 236 -1.51 6.41 -9.61
N PHE A 237 -1.79 5.24 -10.19
CA PHE A 237 -2.56 5.11 -11.42
C PHE A 237 -3.98 5.67 -11.27
N ALA A 238 -4.62 5.45 -10.12
CA ALA A 238 -5.98 5.95 -9.84
C ALA A 238 -6.07 7.47 -9.86
N HIS A 239 -5.00 8.15 -9.43
CA HIS A 239 -4.90 9.62 -9.43
C HIS A 239 -4.27 10.19 -10.71
N GLY A 240 -3.86 9.35 -11.67
CA GLY A 240 -3.06 9.79 -12.82
C GLY A 240 -1.68 10.36 -12.42
N ALA A 241 -1.16 9.97 -11.26
CA ALA A 241 0.00 10.59 -10.61
C ALA A 241 1.34 9.95 -11.03
N GLU A 242 1.60 9.78 -12.32
CA GLU A 242 2.82 9.09 -12.81
C GLU A 242 3.90 10.05 -13.34
N ALA A 243 3.53 11.29 -13.65
CA ALA A 243 4.48 12.30 -14.11
C ALA A 243 5.41 12.74 -12.97
N PRO A 244 6.69 13.06 -13.24
CA PRO A 244 7.61 13.56 -12.20
C PRO A 244 7.01 14.74 -11.42
N GLY A 245 7.05 14.66 -10.09
CA GLY A 245 6.46 15.63 -9.17
C GLY A 245 4.97 15.43 -8.87
N ALA A 246 4.27 14.55 -9.60
CA ALA A 246 2.92 14.14 -9.24
C ALA A 246 2.94 13.28 -7.98
N TRP A 247 1.96 13.48 -7.10
CA TRP A 247 1.94 12.86 -5.78
C TRP A 247 0.52 12.59 -5.29
N LYS A 248 0.40 11.69 -4.31
CA LYS A 248 -0.85 11.40 -3.61
C LYS A 248 -0.57 10.83 -2.23
N ALA A 249 -1.57 10.82 -1.37
CA ALA A 249 -1.51 10.09 -0.10
C ALA A 249 -2.69 9.11 0.07
N THR A 250 -2.37 7.85 0.39
CA THR A 250 -3.35 6.86 0.82
C THR A 250 -3.42 6.85 2.35
N LEU A 251 -4.59 7.13 2.89
CA LEU A 251 -4.86 7.29 4.32
C LEU A 251 -5.65 6.07 4.83
N GLY A 252 -4.96 4.93 4.94
CA GLY A 252 -5.49 3.67 5.47
C GLY A 252 -5.12 3.47 6.94
N THR A 253 -4.87 2.21 7.33
CA THR A 253 -4.29 1.85 8.64
C THR A 253 -3.03 2.68 8.92
N SER A 254 -2.13 2.74 7.94
CA SER A 254 -1.02 3.68 7.84
C SER A 254 -1.35 4.81 6.86
N GLY A 255 -0.60 5.91 6.95
CA GLY A 255 -0.62 7.00 5.98
C GLY A 255 0.60 6.88 5.08
N VAL A 256 0.39 6.74 3.76
CA VAL A 256 1.49 6.60 2.79
C VAL A 256 1.37 7.72 1.78
N LEU A 257 2.41 8.54 1.68
CA LEU A 257 2.52 9.60 0.69
C LEU A 257 3.60 9.20 -0.32
N MET A 258 3.24 9.22 -1.60
CA MET A 258 4.13 8.90 -2.71
C MET A 258 4.24 10.06 -3.69
N VAL A 259 5.42 10.25 -4.26
CA VAL A 259 5.70 11.18 -5.36
C VAL A 259 6.42 10.45 -6.48
N ALA A 260 5.98 10.65 -7.73
CA ALA A 260 6.66 10.10 -8.90
C ALA A 260 7.96 10.88 -9.19
N THR A 261 9.04 10.17 -9.51
CA THR A 261 10.38 10.74 -9.71
C THR A 261 10.88 10.61 -11.15
N GLY A 262 10.06 10.02 -12.04
CA GLY A 262 10.46 9.73 -13.42
C GLY A 262 11.36 8.51 -13.51
N GLU A 263 12.33 8.53 -14.42
CA GLU A 263 13.23 7.37 -14.66
C GLU A 263 14.44 7.32 -13.72
N ALA A 264 14.57 8.28 -12.81
CA ALA A 264 15.64 8.33 -11.81
C ALA A 264 15.11 7.93 -10.41
N MET A 265 15.89 7.11 -9.71
CA MET A 265 15.66 6.80 -8.31
C MET A 265 16.04 7.99 -7.43
N ASP A 266 15.20 8.30 -6.45
CA ASP A 266 15.53 9.23 -5.37
C ASP A 266 16.22 8.48 -4.24
N LEU A 267 17.51 8.76 -4.03
CA LEU A 267 18.33 8.16 -2.97
C LEU A 267 18.71 9.18 -1.88
N GLY A 268 18.27 10.44 -2.00
CA GLY A 268 18.84 11.57 -1.24
C GLY A 268 17.85 12.32 -0.35
N SER A 269 16.54 12.12 -0.54
CA SER A 269 15.51 12.89 0.18
C SER A 269 15.16 12.38 1.58
N GLY A 270 15.67 11.21 1.97
CA GLY A 270 15.23 10.49 3.17
C GLY A 270 13.88 9.76 3.00
N LEU A 271 13.30 9.80 1.79
CA LEU A 271 12.16 8.96 1.39
C LEU A 271 12.67 7.59 0.91
N MET A 272 11.79 6.58 0.97
CA MET A 272 12.09 5.25 0.45
C MET A 272 11.99 5.26 -1.08
N PRO A 273 13.05 4.88 -1.82
CA PRO A 273 12.95 4.71 -3.26
C PRO A 273 12.04 3.53 -3.58
N MET A 274 11.11 3.74 -4.53
CA MET A 274 10.14 2.76 -4.95
C MET A 274 10.14 2.65 -6.47
N LEU A 275 10.01 1.44 -7.01
CA LEU A 275 9.66 1.26 -8.41
C LEU A 275 8.15 1.52 -8.58
N LEU A 276 7.80 2.49 -9.41
CA LEU A 276 6.41 2.90 -9.66
C LEU A 276 5.77 1.98 -10.70
N SER A 277 6.37 1.86 -11.87
CA SER A 277 5.86 1.02 -12.96
C SER A 277 6.94 0.69 -13.98
N SER A 278 6.72 -0.38 -14.74
CA SER A 278 7.49 -0.72 -15.93
C SER A 278 6.55 -0.97 -17.10
N SER A 279 6.83 -0.37 -18.26
CA SER A 279 6.11 -0.67 -19.49
C SER A 279 6.94 -0.29 -20.71
N GLY A 280 7.05 -1.20 -21.69
CA GLY A 280 7.69 -0.90 -22.97
C GLY A 280 9.18 -0.55 -22.83
N GLY A 281 9.87 -1.18 -21.89
CA GLY A 281 11.30 -0.94 -21.62
C GLY A 281 11.60 0.33 -20.81
N ARG A 282 10.57 1.09 -20.40
CA ARG A 282 10.72 2.25 -19.51
C ARG A 282 10.36 1.85 -18.09
N THR A 283 11.23 2.19 -17.15
CA THR A 283 10.97 2.03 -15.70
C THR A 283 10.79 3.40 -15.08
N LEU A 284 9.65 3.62 -14.44
CA LEU A 284 9.37 4.79 -13.64
C LEU A 284 9.56 4.45 -12.16
N PHE A 285 10.08 5.41 -11.42
CA PHE A 285 10.29 5.37 -9.99
C PHE A 285 9.38 6.37 -9.28
N ALA A 286 9.27 6.15 -7.99
CA ALA A 286 8.64 7.03 -7.02
C ALA A 286 9.48 7.08 -5.75
N ALA A 287 9.18 8.02 -4.88
CA ALA A 287 9.68 8.09 -3.52
C ALA A 287 8.48 8.01 -2.56
N GLU A 288 8.60 7.18 -1.53
CA GLU A 288 7.54 6.88 -0.56
C GLU A 288 7.94 7.33 0.84
N GLY A 289 7.03 8.01 1.53
CA GLY A 289 7.13 8.25 2.97
C GLY A 289 5.93 7.67 3.70
N MET A 290 6.18 7.02 4.83
CA MET A 290 5.17 6.28 5.57
C MET A 290 5.02 6.77 7.01
N VAL A 291 3.79 7.12 7.37
CA VAL A 291 3.30 7.27 8.74
C VAL A 291 2.69 5.94 9.17
N ARG A 292 3.40 5.18 10.00
CA ARG A 292 3.02 3.82 10.39
C ARG A 292 1.65 3.74 11.08
N SER A 293 1.32 4.76 11.90
CA SER A 293 0.06 4.84 12.62
C SER A 293 -0.79 6.03 12.17
N ALA A 294 -1.80 5.77 11.34
CA ALA A 294 -2.76 6.76 10.87
C ALA A 294 -4.20 6.33 11.22
N GLY A 295 -4.90 5.64 10.34
CA GLY A 295 -6.30 5.23 10.55
C GLY A 295 -6.49 4.30 11.74
N GLU A 296 -5.49 3.49 12.11
CA GLU A 296 -5.52 2.63 13.30
C GLU A 296 -5.59 3.39 14.63
N MET A 297 -5.27 4.69 14.61
CA MET A 297 -5.42 5.53 15.79
C MET A 297 -6.88 5.68 16.19
N LEU A 298 -7.84 5.59 15.26
CA LEU A 298 -9.26 5.74 15.59
C LEU A 298 -9.78 4.53 16.40
N PRO A 299 -9.58 3.26 15.96
CA PRO A 299 -9.83 2.09 16.80
C PRO A 299 -9.10 2.13 18.15
N TRP A 300 -7.87 2.64 18.19
CA TRP A 300 -7.15 2.80 19.44
C TRP A 300 -7.86 3.77 20.41
N VAL A 301 -8.35 4.93 19.93
CA VAL A 301 -9.13 5.88 20.74
C VAL A 301 -10.41 5.24 21.30
N VAL A 302 -11.10 4.42 20.50
CA VAL A 302 -12.26 3.64 20.95
C VAL A 302 -11.84 2.65 22.05
N GLY A 303 -10.73 1.94 21.86
CA GLY A 303 -10.17 1.03 22.85
C GLY A 303 -9.75 1.71 24.16
N GLN A 304 -9.43 3.01 24.13
CA GLN A 304 -9.17 3.82 25.33
C GLN A 304 -10.45 4.30 26.03
N GLY A 305 -11.64 3.96 25.51
CA GLY A 305 -12.93 4.37 26.08
C GLY A 305 -13.26 5.85 25.89
N LEU A 306 -12.60 6.52 24.93
CA LEU A 306 -12.82 7.95 24.64
C LEU A 306 -13.94 8.18 23.62
N ALA A 307 -14.36 7.13 22.91
CA ALA A 307 -15.47 7.11 21.97
C ALA A 307 -16.04 5.68 21.88
N GLY A 308 -17.31 5.55 21.50
CA GLY A 308 -17.98 4.28 21.27
C GLY A 308 -17.77 3.70 19.87
N SER A 309 -17.41 4.52 18.88
CA SER A 309 -17.09 4.05 17.52
C SER A 309 -16.05 4.92 16.81
N VAL A 310 -15.50 4.42 15.70
CA VAL A 310 -14.54 5.14 14.85
C VAL A 310 -15.17 6.41 14.24
N GLU A 311 -16.43 6.33 13.85
CA GLU A 311 -17.21 7.47 13.35
C GLU A 311 -17.40 8.53 14.43
N GLU A 312 -17.63 8.11 15.68
CA GLU A 312 -17.73 9.02 16.81
C GLU A 312 -16.41 9.75 17.07
N VAL A 313 -15.25 9.10 16.92
CA VAL A 313 -13.93 9.78 17.04
C VAL A 313 -13.83 10.96 16.07
N ALA A 314 -14.20 10.76 14.80
CA ALA A 314 -14.17 11.82 13.80
C ALA A 314 -15.17 12.94 14.10
N SER A 315 -16.37 12.59 14.55
CA SER A 315 -17.40 13.56 14.96
C SER A 315 -16.94 14.41 16.15
N LEU A 316 -16.38 13.77 17.18
CA LEU A 316 -15.81 14.43 18.36
C LEU A 316 -14.69 15.40 17.97
N ALA A 317 -13.76 14.96 17.14
CA ALA A 317 -12.66 15.81 16.67
C ALA A 317 -13.15 17.02 15.85
N GLY A 318 -14.22 16.87 15.07
CA GLY A 318 -14.86 17.96 14.32
C GLY A 318 -15.72 18.89 15.16
N SER A 319 -16.13 18.48 16.38
CA SER A 319 -17.00 19.27 17.25
C SER A 319 -16.29 20.40 18.00
N VAL A 320 -14.96 20.37 18.04
CA VAL A 320 -14.11 21.37 18.70
C VAL A 320 -13.22 22.08 17.67
N PRO A 321 -12.89 23.37 17.86
CA PRO A 321 -12.07 24.11 16.91
C PRO A 321 -10.59 23.70 16.95
N ASP A 322 -10.10 23.19 18.09
CA ASP A 322 -8.71 22.80 18.31
C ASP A 322 -8.58 21.73 19.41
N ALA A 323 -7.35 21.26 19.61
CA ALA A 323 -6.98 20.25 20.62
C ALA A 323 -6.83 20.81 22.05
N GLY A 324 -7.04 22.11 22.30
CA GLY A 324 -6.97 22.71 23.63
C GLY A 324 -5.60 22.59 24.31
N GLY A 325 -4.51 22.59 23.54
CA GLY A 325 -3.14 22.38 24.05
C GLY A 325 -2.74 20.92 24.25
N VAL A 326 -3.63 19.96 23.98
CA VAL A 326 -3.29 18.53 23.95
C VAL A 326 -2.50 18.23 22.68
N ALA A 327 -1.44 17.43 22.81
CA ALA A 327 -0.65 16.95 21.67
C ALA A 327 -0.50 15.43 21.75
N VAL A 328 -0.61 14.75 20.61
CA VAL A 328 -0.44 13.29 20.51
C VAL A 328 0.63 12.96 19.49
N LEU A 329 1.55 12.07 19.85
CA LEU A 329 2.43 11.36 18.92
C LEU A 329 1.76 10.03 18.54
N PRO A 330 1.30 9.84 17.29
CA PRO A 330 0.72 8.58 16.87
C PRO A 330 1.83 7.59 16.48
N ALA A 331 2.24 6.75 17.43
CA ALA A 331 3.29 5.74 17.25
C ALA A 331 2.88 4.41 17.89
N LEU A 332 1.77 3.81 17.44
CA LEU A 332 1.36 2.46 17.90
C LEU A 332 2.36 1.40 17.43
N HIS A 333 2.95 1.62 16.25
CA HIS A 333 3.91 0.70 15.62
C HIS A 333 5.25 1.40 15.33
N GLY A 334 5.67 2.30 16.23
CA GLY A 334 6.84 3.15 16.03
C GLY A 334 6.61 4.28 15.02
N LEU A 335 7.68 5.00 14.71
CA LEU A 335 7.70 6.07 13.72
C LEU A 335 8.34 5.57 12.42
N GLY A 336 7.67 5.86 11.30
CA GLY A 336 8.28 5.76 9.97
C GLY A 336 9.03 7.03 9.60
N THR A 337 8.95 7.43 8.33
CA THR A 337 9.64 8.60 7.76
C THR A 337 9.36 9.90 8.54
N PRO A 338 10.35 10.77 8.82
CA PRO A 338 11.79 10.61 8.55
C PRO A 338 12.58 9.88 9.65
N TYR A 339 11.94 9.51 10.77
CA TYR A 339 12.64 9.11 11.99
C TYR A 339 13.13 7.66 11.98
N ASP A 340 12.36 6.76 11.36
CA ASP A 340 12.59 5.30 11.36
C ASP A 340 12.90 4.74 12.77
N ASP A 341 12.08 5.12 13.75
CA ASP A 341 12.22 4.69 15.14
C ASP A 341 11.17 3.63 15.49
N PRO A 342 11.52 2.33 15.46
CA PRO A 342 10.60 1.25 15.83
C PRO A 342 10.30 1.19 17.33
N ALA A 343 11.07 1.86 18.19
CA ALA A 343 10.91 1.86 19.65
C ALA A 343 9.97 2.98 20.14
N ALA A 344 9.67 3.97 19.30
CA ALA A 344 8.72 5.02 19.63
C ALA A 344 7.33 4.46 19.96
N THR A 345 6.69 5.05 20.98
CA THR A 345 5.35 4.65 21.44
C THR A 345 4.41 5.84 21.41
N VAL A 346 3.10 5.58 21.44
CA VAL A 346 2.10 6.65 21.57
C VAL A 346 2.39 7.51 22.81
N ALA A 347 2.39 8.82 22.63
CA ALA A 347 2.56 9.79 23.70
C ALA A 347 1.41 10.80 23.69
N VAL A 348 0.89 11.14 24.87
CA VAL A 348 -0.20 12.13 25.04
C VAL A 348 0.25 13.18 26.05
N HIS A 349 0.32 14.44 25.61
CA HIS A 349 0.82 15.56 26.39
C HIS A 349 -0.24 16.66 26.53
N GLY A 350 -0.08 17.53 27.53
CA GLY A 350 -0.90 18.75 27.68
C GLY A 350 -2.29 18.56 28.28
N ARG A 351 -2.57 17.40 28.89
CA ARG A 351 -3.87 17.17 29.58
C ARG A 351 -3.99 18.01 30.85
N THR A 352 -5.16 18.60 31.05
CA THR A 352 -5.57 19.32 32.26
C THR A 352 -6.85 18.70 32.83
N ASP A 353 -7.31 19.18 33.97
CA ASP A 353 -8.59 18.80 34.59
C ASP A 353 -9.80 19.17 33.72
N THR A 354 -9.64 20.14 32.80
CA THR A 354 -10.68 20.57 31.84
C THR A 354 -10.63 19.84 30.49
N THR A 355 -9.64 18.99 30.24
CA THR A 355 -9.49 18.30 28.95
C THR A 355 -10.67 17.36 28.66
N THR A 356 -11.28 17.51 27.49
CA THR A 356 -12.42 16.69 27.04
C THR A 356 -12.00 15.56 26.12
N ALA A 357 -12.86 14.54 25.97
CA ALA A 357 -12.66 13.47 24.99
C ALA A 357 -12.57 14.02 23.55
N ALA A 358 -13.35 15.07 23.23
CA ALA A 358 -13.30 15.73 21.94
C ALA A 358 -11.94 16.37 21.63
N GLN A 359 -11.31 17.02 22.62
CA GLN A 359 -9.97 17.58 22.47
C GLN A 359 -8.90 16.50 22.29
N VAL A 360 -9.02 15.35 22.97
CA VAL A 360 -8.10 14.22 22.76
C VAL A 360 -8.30 13.61 21.38
N ALA A 361 -9.54 13.40 20.94
CA ALA A 361 -9.83 12.92 19.58
C ALA A 361 -9.28 13.88 18.51
N ARG A 362 -9.45 15.19 18.71
CA ARG A 362 -8.86 16.23 17.87
C ARG A 362 -7.33 16.16 17.84
N ALA A 363 -6.69 16.03 19.00
CA ALA A 363 -5.23 15.91 19.11
C ALA A 363 -4.67 14.67 18.39
N VAL A 364 -5.42 13.55 18.40
CA VAL A 364 -5.04 12.33 17.68
C VAL A 364 -5.06 12.57 16.16
N LEU A 365 -6.14 13.15 15.62
CA LEU A 365 -6.22 13.47 14.19
C LEU A 365 -5.19 14.53 13.77
N GLU A 366 -4.97 15.55 14.60
CA GLU A 366 -3.91 16.55 14.38
C GLU A 366 -2.52 15.90 14.40
N GLY A 367 -2.25 14.99 15.34
CA GLY A 367 -1.00 14.25 15.39
C GLY A 367 -0.73 13.47 14.10
N VAL A 368 -1.73 12.77 13.56
CA VAL A 368 -1.62 12.08 12.26
C VAL A 368 -1.36 13.08 11.14
N ALA A 369 -2.08 14.20 11.10
CA ALA A 369 -1.88 15.25 10.11
C ALA A 369 -0.49 15.90 10.20
N PHE A 370 0.04 16.12 11.40
CA PHE A 370 1.41 16.61 11.59
C PHE A 370 2.42 15.61 11.04
N ARG A 371 2.28 14.32 11.36
CA ARG A 371 3.16 13.29 10.78
C ARG A 371 3.11 13.26 9.25
N MET A 372 1.92 13.39 8.65
CA MET A 372 1.78 13.51 7.19
C MET A 372 2.45 14.77 6.64
N ARG A 373 2.36 15.89 7.37
CA ARG A 373 3.04 17.13 7.02
C ARG A 373 4.56 16.98 6.98
N GLU A 374 5.14 16.26 7.93
CA GLU A 374 6.59 16.03 7.94
C GLU A 374 7.06 15.27 6.69
N VAL A 375 6.28 14.28 6.24
CA VAL A 375 6.55 13.58 4.98
C VAL A 375 6.34 14.49 3.77
N ALA A 376 5.27 15.28 3.77
CA ALA A 376 4.98 16.21 2.68
C ALA A 376 6.07 17.28 2.52
N ASP A 377 6.64 17.79 3.62
CA ASP A 377 7.73 18.76 3.59
C ASP A 377 9.00 18.17 2.95
N LEU A 378 9.31 16.89 3.18
CA LEU A 378 10.42 16.20 2.50
C LEU A 378 10.19 16.12 1.00
N VAL A 379 8.97 15.74 0.58
CA VAL A 379 8.61 15.67 -0.84
C VAL A 379 8.70 17.05 -1.50
N VAL A 380 8.17 18.09 -0.86
CA VAL A 380 8.24 19.46 -1.39
C VAL A 380 9.69 19.92 -1.51
N ALA A 381 10.52 19.67 -0.50
CA ALA A 381 11.92 20.06 -0.50
C ALA A 381 12.74 19.33 -1.58
N ALA A 382 12.51 18.04 -1.79
CA ALA A 382 13.29 17.22 -2.72
C ALA A 382 12.79 17.30 -4.17
N HIS A 383 11.48 17.41 -4.38
CA HIS A 383 10.84 17.28 -5.71
C HIS A 383 10.15 18.55 -6.19
N GLY A 384 10.25 19.65 -5.44
CA GLY A 384 9.84 20.99 -5.89
C GLY A 384 8.34 21.14 -6.14
N VAL A 385 7.51 20.38 -5.41
CA VAL A 385 6.04 20.47 -5.56
C VAL A 385 5.57 21.85 -5.12
N GLY A 386 4.84 22.55 -6.00
CA GLY A 386 4.37 23.91 -5.77
C GLY A 386 3.49 24.04 -4.50
N GLY A 387 3.63 25.16 -3.80
CA GLY A 387 2.92 25.39 -2.53
C GLY A 387 1.40 25.49 -2.65
N ASP A 388 0.86 25.77 -3.83
CA ASP A 388 -0.57 25.86 -4.14
C ASP A 388 -1.15 24.57 -4.74
N VAL A 389 -0.28 23.65 -5.18
CA VAL A 389 -0.67 22.31 -5.66
C VAL A 389 -1.39 21.60 -4.53
N ALA A 390 -2.53 20.97 -4.80
CA ALA A 390 -3.26 20.21 -3.80
C ALA A 390 -2.57 18.88 -3.47
N LEU A 391 -2.85 18.29 -2.30
CA LEU A 391 -2.54 16.89 -2.01
C LEU A 391 -3.77 16.03 -2.32
N PRO A 392 -3.74 15.20 -3.38
CA PRO A 392 -4.78 14.20 -3.61
C PRO A 392 -4.72 13.13 -2.52
N VAL A 393 -5.87 12.75 -1.97
CA VAL A 393 -5.98 11.74 -0.91
C VAL A 393 -7.05 10.71 -1.20
N ASP A 394 -6.80 9.48 -0.75
CA ASP A 394 -7.74 8.36 -0.77
C ASP A 394 -7.65 7.54 0.52
N GLY A 395 -8.46 6.49 0.64
CA GLY A 395 -8.44 5.59 1.80
C GLY A 395 -9.47 5.89 2.87
N GLY A 396 -9.56 5.00 3.86
CA GLY A 396 -10.63 5.00 4.86
C GLY A 396 -10.68 6.25 5.74
N LEU A 397 -9.53 6.78 6.15
CA LEU A 397 -9.46 7.98 6.98
C LEU A 397 -9.83 9.25 6.19
N ALA A 398 -9.60 9.27 4.87
CA ALA A 398 -10.01 10.36 3.99
C ALA A 398 -11.55 10.51 3.91
N ARG A 399 -12.33 9.50 4.31
CA ARG A 399 -13.79 9.61 4.39
C ARG A 399 -14.26 10.63 5.42
N SER A 400 -13.40 11.01 6.38
CA SER A 400 -13.72 12.02 7.38
C SER A 400 -13.45 13.43 6.83
N ASP A 401 -14.52 14.21 6.63
CA ASP A 401 -14.41 15.63 6.27
C ASP A 401 -13.61 16.42 7.31
N ALA A 402 -13.82 16.10 8.59
CA ALA A 402 -13.07 16.69 9.70
C ALA A 402 -11.57 16.42 9.57
N PHE A 403 -11.16 15.18 9.27
CA PHE A 403 -9.75 14.87 9.07
C PHE A 403 -9.18 15.58 7.83
N CYS A 404 -9.89 15.57 6.71
CA CYS A 404 -9.43 16.25 5.50
C CYS A 404 -9.25 17.76 5.70
N ALA A 405 -10.15 18.41 6.45
CA ALA A 405 -10.02 19.81 6.84
C ALA A 405 -8.81 20.04 7.77
N ILE A 406 -8.63 19.20 8.80
CA ILE A 406 -7.46 19.25 9.69
C ILE A 406 -6.16 19.08 8.90
N LEU A 407 -6.13 18.13 7.97
CA LEU A 407 -4.96 17.87 7.14
C LEU A 407 -4.66 19.07 6.24
N ALA A 408 -5.67 19.67 5.61
CA ALA A 408 -5.48 20.88 4.80
C ALA A 408 -4.89 22.03 5.63
N ASP A 409 -5.43 22.26 6.84
CA ASP A 409 -4.94 23.27 7.77
C ASP A 409 -3.48 23.02 8.18
N VAL A 410 -3.13 21.80 8.59
CA VAL A 410 -1.78 21.44 9.03
C VAL A 410 -0.78 21.48 7.86
N LEU A 411 -1.22 21.12 6.66
CA LEU A 411 -0.44 21.27 5.43
C LEU A 411 -0.33 22.73 4.97
N ALA A 412 -1.22 23.61 5.43
CA ALA A 412 -1.43 24.93 4.84
C ALA A 412 -1.57 24.86 3.31
N ARG A 413 -2.20 23.79 2.82
CA ARG A 413 -2.36 23.48 1.40
C ARG A 413 -3.69 22.77 1.17
N PRO A 414 -4.27 22.89 -0.04
CA PRO A 414 -5.52 22.22 -0.34
C PRO A 414 -5.38 20.70 -0.31
N VAL A 415 -6.40 20.01 0.18
CA VAL A 415 -6.53 18.55 0.11
C VAL A 415 -7.70 18.22 -0.82
N VAL A 416 -7.51 17.26 -1.73
CA VAL A 416 -8.57 16.82 -2.66
C VAL A 416 -8.82 15.34 -2.44
N ARG A 417 -10.02 15.01 -1.96
CA ARG A 417 -10.44 13.62 -1.76
C ARG A 417 -10.85 12.99 -3.08
N HIS A 418 -10.29 11.82 -3.37
CA HIS A 418 -10.66 11.02 -4.53
C HIS A 418 -12.15 10.62 -4.46
N PRO A 419 -12.92 10.72 -5.55
CA PRO A 419 -14.36 10.44 -5.53
C PRO A 419 -14.69 8.95 -5.36
N VAL A 420 -13.78 8.07 -5.78
CA VAL A 420 -13.90 6.62 -5.58
C VAL A 420 -13.12 6.23 -4.32
N VAL A 421 -13.79 5.60 -3.37
CA VAL A 421 -13.20 5.18 -2.08
C VAL A 421 -12.16 4.08 -2.29
N GLU A 422 -12.45 3.10 -3.12
CA GLU A 422 -11.58 1.99 -3.50
C GLU A 422 -10.56 2.40 -4.59
N ALA A 423 -9.88 3.53 -4.39
CA ALA A 423 -8.94 4.09 -5.38
C ALA A 423 -7.85 3.08 -5.81
N THR A 424 -7.34 2.25 -4.90
CA THR A 424 -6.37 1.20 -5.24
C THR A 424 -6.90 0.20 -6.27
N ALA A 425 -8.14 -0.28 -6.09
CA ALA A 425 -8.77 -1.18 -7.06
C ALA A 425 -9.05 -0.47 -8.39
N LEU A 426 -9.50 0.79 -8.33
CA LEU A 426 -9.66 1.62 -9.54
C LEU A 426 -8.34 1.76 -10.29
N GLY A 427 -7.23 2.02 -9.60
CA GLY A 427 -5.91 2.15 -10.18
C GLY A 427 -5.45 0.90 -10.92
N ALA A 428 -5.73 -0.29 -10.37
CA ALA A 428 -5.50 -1.56 -11.06
C ALA A 428 -6.37 -1.67 -12.33
N ALA A 429 -7.63 -1.25 -12.28
CA ALA A 429 -8.52 -1.23 -13.45
C ALA A 429 -8.05 -0.24 -14.54
N VAL A 430 -7.57 0.94 -14.15
CA VAL A 430 -6.95 1.94 -15.05
C VAL A 430 -5.71 1.36 -15.72
N ALA A 431 -4.81 0.76 -14.94
CA ALA A 431 -3.61 0.12 -15.46
C ALA A 431 -3.97 -1.01 -16.43
N ALA A 432 -4.98 -1.81 -16.11
CA ALA A 432 -5.46 -2.90 -16.96
C ALA A 432 -6.09 -2.42 -18.27
N ALA A 433 -6.80 -1.29 -18.24
CA ALA A 433 -7.35 -0.65 -19.44
C ALA A 433 -6.21 -0.30 -20.41
N ARG A 434 -5.20 0.40 -19.91
CA ARG A 434 -4.01 0.78 -20.69
C ARG A 434 -3.28 -0.44 -21.25
N GLY A 435 -3.13 -1.49 -20.44
CA GLY A 435 -2.49 -2.74 -20.88
C GLY A 435 -3.26 -3.49 -21.97
N ALA A 436 -4.59 -3.32 -22.01
CA ALA A 436 -5.46 -3.81 -23.08
C ALA A 436 -5.57 -2.84 -24.28
N GLY A 437 -4.81 -1.73 -24.29
CA GLY A 437 -4.84 -0.73 -25.36
C GLY A 437 -6.11 0.13 -25.36
N LEU A 438 -6.79 0.21 -24.21
CA LEU A 438 -8.01 1.01 -24.03
C LEU A 438 -7.63 2.38 -23.49
N ASP A 439 -8.14 3.43 -24.14
CA ASP A 439 -7.94 4.81 -23.69
C ASP A 439 -8.88 5.14 -22.53
N VAL A 440 -8.31 5.59 -21.41
CA VAL A 440 -9.02 6.01 -20.21
C VAL A 440 -8.29 7.20 -19.59
N ASP A 441 -9.03 8.18 -19.10
CA ASP A 441 -8.47 9.33 -18.40
C ASP A 441 -8.67 9.14 -16.88
N PRO A 442 -7.61 8.80 -16.13
CA PRO A 442 -7.70 8.64 -14.68
C PRO A 442 -7.69 9.98 -13.93
N SER A 443 -7.64 11.11 -14.62
CA SER A 443 -7.76 12.41 -13.96
C SER A 443 -9.08 12.42 -13.19
N PRO A 444 -9.07 12.57 -11.86
CA PRO A 444 -10.31 12.58 -11.09
C PRO A 444 -11.09 13.82 -11.51
N GLY A 445 -12.11 13.65 -12.36
CA GLY A 445 -12.99 14.70 -12.90
C GLY A 445 -13.94 15.30 -11.84
N GLY A 446 -13.57 15.21 -10.56
CA GLY A 446 -14.35 15.56 -9.39
C GLY A 446 -13.65 15.11 -8.10
N GLY A 447 -14.20 15.50 -6.95
CA GLY A 447 -13.67 15.20 -5.63
C GLY A 447 -13.95 16.34 -4.65
N ASP A 448 -14.10 16.01 -3.37
CA ASP A 448 -14.30 17.03 -2.35
C ASP A 448 -12.97 17.73 -2.06
N ARG A 449 -12.99 19.06 -2.17
CA ARG A 449 -11.81 19.90 -1.97
C ARG A 449 -11.91 20.65 -0.65
N PHE A 450 -10.88 20.51 0.16
CA PHE A 450 -10.75 21.10 1.48
C PHE A 450 -9.67 22.17 1.41
N GLU A 451 -10.08 23.43 1.57
CA GLU A 451 -9.16 24.56 1.56
C GLU A 451 -8.60 24.79 2.97
N PRO A 452 -7.31 25.14 3.10
CA PRO A 452 -6.75 25.53 4.39
C PRO A 452 -7.40 26.84 4.87
N THR A 453 -7.81 26.84 6.13
CA THR A 453 -8.35 28.02 6.83
C THR A 453 -7.26 28.76 7.63
N VAL A 454 -6.12 28.10 7.88
CA VAL A 454 -4.94 28.68 8.53
C VAL A 454 -3.84 29.01 7.52
N GLY A 455 -3.17 30.14 7.71
CA GLY A 455 -2.03 30.53 6.87
C GLY A 455 -0.76 29.72 7.14
N ALA A 456 0.14 29.65 6.16
CA ALA A 456 1.39 28.88 6.22
C ALA A 456 2.25 29.15 7.48
N LYS A 457 2.31 30.41 7.93
CA LYS A 457 3.04 30.78 9.16
C LYS A 457 2.45 30.09 10.40
N VAL A 458 1.13 30.11 10.57
CA VAL A 458 0.44 29.51 11.72
C VAL A 458 0.58 27.99 11.69
N ALA A 459 0.45 27.37 10.51
CA ALA A 459 0.66 25.93 10.36
C ALA A 459 2.09 25.51 10.76
N ALA A 460 3.10 26.28 10.34
CA ALA A 460 4.49 26.05 10.71
C ALA A 460 4.73 26.22 12.21
N GLU A 461 4.16 27.25 12.84
CA GLU A 461 4.23 27.47 14.29
C GLU A 461 3.58 26.31 15.07
N ARG A 462 2.43 25.82 14.59
CA ARG A 462 1.75 24.65 15.18
C ARG A 462 2.58 23.37 15.07
N LEU A 463 3.20 23.12 13.92
CA LEU A 463 4.09 21.97 13.74
C LEU A 463 5.32 22.06 14.65
N ALA A 464 5.94 23.24 14.74
CA ALA A 464 7.10 23.47 15.61
C ALA A 464 6.74 23.25 17.09
N TRP A 465 5.60 23.77 17.54
CA TRP A 465 5.08 23.51 18.88
C TRP A 465 4.83 22.02 19.10
N TRP A 466 4.11 21.35 18.20
CA TRP A 466 3.79 19.93 18.32
C TRP A 466 5.07 19.09 18.46
N ARG A 467 6.07 19.31 17.59
CA ARG A 467 7.39 18.65 17.67
C ARG A 467 8.07 18.89 19.02
N SER A 468 8.09 20.14 19.50
CA SER A 468 8.73 20.48 20.78
C SER A 468 8.10 19.77 21.98
N VAL A 469 6.82 19.41 21.89
CA VAL A 469 6.07 18.75 22.96
C VAL A 469 6.23 17.24 22.91
N VAL A 470 6.07 16.64 21.72
CA VAL A 470 5.95 15.18 21.60
C VAL A 470 7.21 14.49 21.09
N LEU A 471 8.20 15.24 20.61
CA LEU A 471 9.51 14.73 20.18
C LEU A 471 10.66 15.55 20.81
N PRO A 472 10.72 15.67 22.16
CA PRO A 472 11.76 16.46 22.81
C PRO A 472 13.14 15.83 22.55
N GLY A 473 14.03 16.59 21.91
CA GLY A 473 15.39 16.16 21.60
C GLY A 473 15.62 15.68 20.16
N SER A 474 14.58 15.60 19.32
CA SER A 474 14.73 15.33 17.88
C SER A 474 15.10 16.59 17.08
N GLU A 475 15.99 17.45 17.62
CA GLU A 475 16.50 18.56 16.83
C GLU A 475 17.08 18.00 15.53
N ALA A 476 16.53 18.51 14.44
CA ALA A 476 16.69 18.00 13.09
C ALA A 476 18.17 17.85 12.73
N THR A 477 18.60 16.61 12.55
CA THR A 477 19.57 16.30 11.48
C THR A 477 18.85 16.56 10.16
N ALA A 478 18.77 17.84 9.81
CA ALA A 478 18.35 18.32 8.49
C ALA A 478 19.48 18.16 7.49
#